data_AF-R5TGI2-F1
#
_entry.id   AF-R5TGI2-F1
#
_cell.length_a   1.000
_cell.length_b   1.000
_cell.length_c   1.000
_cell.angle_alpha   90.00
_cell.angle_beta   90.00
_cell.angle_gamma   90.00
#
_symmetry.space_group_name_H-M   'P 1'
#
loop_
_entity.id
_entity.type
_entity.pdbx_description
1 polymer ?
#
loop_
_entity_poly.entity_id
_entity_poly.type
_entity_poly.pdbx_seq_one_letter_code
_entity_poly.pdbx_strand_id
1 'polypeptide(L)'
;MDVKRICAKGIRAIFNPVALTYCIVDKKAKICSGTQMNYSSMGKYSYCGHNCFLLNCKIGAFVSIADNCRLGGGNAPNRKSVIFTGIS
;
A
#
# COMPACT_ATOMS: atom_id res chain seq x y z
N MET A 1 -24.08 14.92 6.89
CA MET A 1 -23.19 13.82 6.48
C MET A 1 -23.98 12.85 5.64
N ASP A 2 -23.54 12.60 4.41
CA ASP A 2 -24.28 11.71 3.51
C ASP A 2 -24.13 10.25 3.95
N VAL A 3 -25.20 9.71 4.54
CA VAL A 3 -25.25 8.35 5.10
C VAL A 3 -24.85 7.32 4.05
N LYS A 4 -25.27 7.51 2.79
CA LYS A 4 -24.93 6.62 1.67
C LYS A 4 -23.42 6.52 1.47
N ARG A 5 -22.69 7.63 1.62
CA ARG A 5 -21.22 7.66 1.45
C ARG A 5 -20.50 6.89 2.55
N ILE A 6 -20.98 6.98 3.79
CA ILE A 6 -20.38 6.28 4.93
C ILE A 6 -20.61 4.78 4.78
N CYS A 7 -21.85 4.38 4.44
CA CYS A 7 -22.18 2.98 4.17
C CYS A 7 -21.32 2.40 3.02
N ALA A 8 -21.19 3.13 1.91
CA ALA A 8 -20.36 2.69 0.78
C ALA A 8 -18.88 2.50 1.17
N LYS A 9 -18.31 3.39 1.99
CA LYS A 9 -16.94 3.23 2.51
C LYS A 9 -16.81 2.03 3.46
N GLY A 10 -17.82 1.79 4.30
CA GLY A 10 -17.87 0.64 5.20
C GLY A 10 -17.88 -0.69 4.45
N ILE A 11 -18.77 -0.82 3.45
CA ILE A 11 -18.87 -2.03 2.61
C ILE A 11 -17.54 -2.32 1.91
N ARG A 12 -16.90 -1.30 1.32
CA ARG A 12 -15.60 -1.47 0.65
C ARG A 12 -14.49 -1.92 1.60
N ALA A 13 -14.48 -1.43 2.84
CA ALA A 13 -13.48 -1.85 3.83
C ALA A 13 -13.65 -3.32 4.24
N ILE A 14 -14.89 -3.82 4.28
CA ILE A 14 -15.22 -5.20 4.68
C ILE A 14 -14.97 -6.20 3.53
N PHE A 15 -15.45 -5.90 2.31
CA PHE A 15 -15.36 -6.83 1.18
C PHE A 15 -14.00 -6.86 0.49
N ASN A 16 -13.18 -5.82 0.65
CA ASN A 16 -11.88 -5.73 -0.01
C ASN A 16 -10.76 -5.48 1.02
N PRO A 17 -10.43 -6.48 1.85
CA PRO A 17 -9.37 -6.36 2.82
C PRO A 17 -8.01 -6.17 2.13
N VAL A 18 -7.02 -5.72 2.91
CA VAL A 18 -5.65 -5.63 2.42
C VAL A 18 -5.09 -7.03 2.23
N ALA A 19 -4.53 -7.31 1.05
CA ALA A 19 -3.83 -8.56 0.79
C ALA A 19 -2.32 -8.34 0.97
N LEU A 20 -1.74 -8.95 2.00
CA LEU A 20 -0.31 -8.92 2.27
C LEU A 20 0.28 -10.32 2.08
N THR A 21 1.32 -10.46 1.27
CA THR A 21 2.03 -11.74 1.09
C THR A 21 3.53 -11.51 1.19
N TYR A 22 4.19 -12.19 2.13
CA TYR A 22 5.63 -12.03 2.44
C TYR A 22 6.04 -10.55 2.62
N CYS A 23 5.34 -9.84 3.50
CA CYS A 23 5.54 -8.42 3.73
C CYS A 23 5.96 -8.10 5.16
N ILE A 24 6.81 -7.08 5.32
CA ILE A 24 7.23 -6.54 6.63
C ILE A 24 6.68 -5.13 6.76
N VAL A 25 5.70 -4.93 7.63
CA VAL A 25 5.02 -3.63 7.80
C VAL A 25 5.18 -3.19 9.25
N ASP A 26 5.69 -1.97 9.45
CA ASP A 26 5.78 -1.36 10.78
C ASP A 26 4.37 -1.10 11.34
N LYS A 27 4.18 -1.27 12.65
CA LYS A 27 2.88 -1.05 13.32
C LYS A 27 2.36 0.38 13.19
N LYS A 28 3.23 1.37 12.99
CA LYS A 28 2.86 2.78 12.76
C LYS A 28 2.54 3.08 11.30
N ALA A 29 2.77 2.15 10.39
CA ALA A 29 2.39 2.29 8.99
C ALA A 29 0.91 1.93 8.80
N LYS A 30 0.27 2.55 7.81
CA LYS A 30 -1.15 2.33 7.53
C LYS A 30 -1.36 2.00 6.06
N ILE A 31 -2.04 0.88 5.83
CA ILE A 31 -2.41 0.41 4.50
C ILE A 31 -3.94 0.39 4.40
N CYS A 32 -4.48 1.06 3.40
CA CYS A 32 -5.92 1.18 3.19
C CYS A 32 -6.49 0.01 2.38
N SER A 33 -7.82 -0.20 2.49
CA SER A 33 -8.54 -1.31 1.87
C SER A 33 -8.39 -1.37 0.35
N GLY A 34 -8.42 -2.59 -0.17
CA GLY A 34 -8.26 -2.92 -1.58
C GLY A 34 -6.83 -2.88 -2.11
N THR A 35 -5.86 -2.63 -1.24
CA THR A 35 -4.44 -2.64 -1.59
C THR A 35 -3.86 -4.04 -1.50
N GLN A 36 -3.02 -4.38 -2.48
CA GLN A 36 -2.25 -5.63 -2.52
C GLN A 36 -0.77 -5.31 -2.42
N MET A 37 -0.06 -5.98 -1.51
CA MET A 37 1.37 -5.82 -1.31
C MET A 37 2.05 -7.17 -1.19
N ASN A 38 3.05 -7.40 -2.04
CA ASN A 38 3.76 -8.68 -2.18
C ASN A 38 5.28 -8.47 -2.15
N TYR A 39 6.00 -9.30 -1.39
CA TYR A 39 7.47 -9.28 -1.28
C TYR A 39 8.03 -7.88 -1.01
N SER A 40 7.38 -7.13 -0.11
CA SER A 40 7.65 -5.70 0.08
C SER A 40 7.78 -5.34 1.57
N SER A 41 8.42 -4.21 1.86
CA SER A 41 8.54 -3.71 3.24
C SER A 41 8.07 -2.26 3.35
N MET A 42 7.44 -1.90 4.47
CA MET A 42 6.96 -0.55 4.75
C MET A 42 7.41 -0.05 6.14
N GLY A 43 8.12 1.08 6.14
CA GLY A 43 8.61 1.73 7.35
C GLY A 43 7.56 2.53 8.12
N LYS A 44 7.95 2.99 9.32
CA LYS A 44 7.11 3.77 10.25
C LYS A 44 6.55 5.06 9.63
N TYR A 45 5.36 5.46 10.07
CA TYR A 45 4.67 6.69 9.62
C TYR A 45 4.44 6.77 8.11
N SER A 46 4.44 5.62 7.43
CA SER A 46 4.15 5.55 6.00
C SER A 46 2.68 5.22 5.78
N TYR A 47 2.12 5.79 4.72
CA TYR A 47 0.71 5.66 4.36
C TYR A 47 0.57 5.11 2.95
N CYS A 48 -0.28 4.10 2.78
CA CYS A 48 -0.71 3.64 1.48
C CYS A 48 -2.23 3.84 1.35
N GLY A 49 -2.60 4.57 0.31
CA GLY A 49 -3.98 4.77 -0.12
C GLY A 49 -4.68 3.47 -0.51
N HIS A 50 -5.93 3.62 -0.95
CA HIS A 50 -6.79 2.53 -1.37
C HIS A 50 -6.43 2.02 -2.77
N ASN A 51 -6.68 0.73 -3.00
CA ASN A 51 -6.57 0.09 -4.32
C ASN A 51 -5.17 0.18 -4.97
N CYS A 52 -4.12 0.20 -4.14
CA CYS A 52 -2.75 0.19 -4.64
C CYS A 52 -2.26 -1.24 -4.91
N PHE A 53 -1.29 -1.37 -5.80
CA PHE A 53 -0.61 -2.63 -6.08
C PHE A 53 0.89 -2.44 -5.90
N LEU A 54 1.50 -3.21 -5.00
CA LEU A 54 2.91 -3.09 -4.65
C LEU A 54 3.58 -4.45 -4.76
N LEU A 55 4.60 -4.55 -5.61
CA LEU A 55 5.36 -5.78 -5.83
C LEU A 55 6.86 -5.50 -5.78
N ASN A 56 7.58 -6.22 -4.92
CA ASN A 56 9.04 -6.11 -4.76
C ASN A 56 9.51 -4.66 -4.45
N CYS A 57 8.79 -4.00 -3.54
CA CYS A 57 9.00 -2.59 -3.19
C CYS A 57 9.57 -2.45 -1.76
N LYS A 58 10.51 -1.52 -1.57
CA LYS A 58 11.05 -1.16 -0.26
C LYS A 58 10.67 0.28 0.07
N ILE A 59 9.69 0.46 0.96
CA ILE A 59 9.16 1.76 1.36
C ILE A 59 9.79 2.15 2.71
N GLY A 60 10.44 3.31 2.73
CA GLY A 60 11.06 3.91 3.90
C GLY A 60 10.03 4.46 4.90
N ALA A 61 10.52 5.24 5.86
CA ALA A 61 9.67 5.96 6.81
C ALA A 61 9.16 7.26 6.18
N PHE A 62 8.00 7.75 6.64
CA PHE A 62 7.42 9.04 6.20
C PHE A 62 7.09 9.13 4.70
N VAL A 63 6.74 8.00 4.07
CA VAL A 63 6.31 7.96 2.66
C VAL A 63 4.79 7.92 2.56
N SER A 64 4.22 8.77 1.72
CA SER A 64 2.79 8.73 1.39
C SER A 64 2.59 8.25 -0.04
N ILE A 65 1.79 7.20 -0.22
CA ILE A 65 1.42 6.63 -1.52
C ILE A 65 -0.07 6.93 -1.76
N ALA A 66 -0.36 7.62 -2.86
CA ALA A 66 -1.72 7.99 -3.24
C ALA A 66 -2.58 6.78 -3.63
N ASP A 67 -3.90 6.98 -3.71
CA ASP A 67 -4.85 5.94 -4.12
C ASP A 67 -4.60 5.48 -5.57
N ASN A 68 -4.88 4.20 -5.86
CA ASN A 68 -4.73 3.57 -7.18
C ASN A 68 -3.30 3.56 -7.76
N CYS A 69 -2.26 3.74 -6.94
CA CYS A 69 -0.89 3.62 -7.39
C CYS A 69 -0.48 2.16 -7.66
N ARG A 70 0.27 1.94 -8.74
CA ARG A 70 0.86 0.63 -9.05
C ARG A 70 2.39 0.76 -9.05
N LEU A 71 3.03 0.06 -8.13
CA LEU A 71 4.47 0.12 -7.87
C LEU A 71 5.08 -1.27 -8.09
N GLY A 72 6.11 -1.33 -8.93
CA GLY A 72 6.68 -2.60 -9.39
C GLY A 72 5.91 -3.21 -10.55
N GLY A 73 5.92 -4.54 -10.67
CA GLY A 73 5.15 -5.25 -11.71
C GLY A 73 5.74 -5.27 -13.13
N GLY A 74 6.67 -4.37 -13.47
CA GLY A 74 7.28 -4.32 -14.81
C GLY A 74 8.12 -5.56 -15.17
N ASN A 75 7.78 -6.23 -16.27
CA ASN A 75 8.40 -7.48 -16.74
C ASN A 75 9.73 -7.25 -17.50
N ALA A 76 10.69 -6.59 -16.85
CA ALA A 76 12.04 -6.41 -17.39
C ALA A 76 13.03 -7.36 -16.69
N PRO A 77 14.08 -7.87 -17.37
CA PRO A 77 14.86 -9.03 -16.91
C PRO A 77 15.73 -8.81 -15.66
N ASN A 78 15.88 -7.55 -15.20
CA ASN A 78 16.89 -7.15 -14.20
C ASN A 78 16.28 -6.38 -13.02
N ARG A 79 15.22 -6.90 -12.36
CA ARG A 79 14.38 -6.11 -11.44
C ARG A 79 15.13 -5.60 -10.21
N LYS A 80 15.49 -4.32 -10.23
CA LYS A 80 15.78 -3.51 -9.04
C LYS A 80 14.51 -3.43 -8.18
N SER A 81 14.66 -3.62 -6.87
CA SER A 81 13.59 -3.28 -5.93
C SER A 81 13.26 -1.81 -6.09
N VAL A 82 11.97 -1.46 -6.16
CA VAL A 82 11.59 -0.04 -6.17
C VAL A 82 11.75 0.47 -4.75
N ILE A 83 12.80 1.25 -4.50
CA ILE A 83 13.08 1.82 -3.18
C ILE A 83 12.49 3.23 -3.14
N PHE A 84 11.49 3.41 -2.28
CA PHE A 84 10.98 4.73 -1.92
C PHE A 84 11.59 5.13 -0.59
N THR A 85 12.63 5.96 -0.61
CA THR A 85 13.15 6.60 0.60
C THR A 85 12.30 7.84 0.92
N GLY A 86 11.65 7.85 2.08
CA GLY A 86 11.00 9.08 2.55
C GLY A 86 12.01 10.08 3.09
N ILE A 87 11.52 11.29 3.35
CA ILE A 87 12.33 12.43 3.78
C ILE A 87 12.77 12.18 5.23
N SER A 88 14.08 12.22 5.48
CA SER A 88 14.68 12.03 6.81
C SER A 88 14.47 13.23 7.72
#